data_AF-A0A8J5NMT9-F1
#
_entry.id   AF-A0A8J5NMT9-F1
#
_cell.length_a   1.000
_cell.length_b   1.000
_cell.length_c   1.000
_cell.angle_alpha   90.00
_cell.angle_beta   90.00
_cell.angle_gamma   90.00
#
_symmetry.space_group_name_H-M   'P 1'
#
loop_
_entity.id
_entity.type
_entity.pdbx_description
1 polymer ?
#
loop_
_entity_poly.entity_id
_entity_poly.type
_entity_poly.pdbx_seq_one_letter_code
_entity_poly.pdbx_strand_id
1 'polypeptide(L)'
;MLKTVALYHLTKTFASSVYIYYSNPAGFTTTYTKANNDAPMLFSAFKYNVGFWPPELVGRVGNLVSYKNHEFGGHFPGLDNPVALAEDLKDIKKY
;
A
#
# COMPACT_ATOMS: atom_id res chain seq x y z
N MET A 1 -1.15 -14.13 13.69
CA MET A 1 0.12 -14.62 13.08
C MET A 1 0.06 -16.10 12.69
N LEU A 2 -0.24 -17.03 13.60
CA LEU A 2 -0.24 -18.47 13.30
C LEU A 2 -1.16 -18.88 12.14
N LYS A 3 -2.36 -18.31 12.06
CA LYS A 3 -3.31 -18.56 10.96
C LYS A 3 -2.69 -18.29 9.58
N THR A 4 -2.01 -17.16 9.41
CA THR A 4 -1.39 -16.77 8.12
C THR A 4 -0.23 -17.68 7.77
N VAL A 5 0.62 -18.03 8.75
CA VAL A 5 1.76 -18.94 8.55
C VAL A 5 1.28 -20.34 8.20
N ALA A 6 0.29 -20.86 8.94
CA ALA A 6 -0.32 -22.15 8.66
C ALA A 6 -0.92 -22.20 7.25
N LEU A 7 -1.63 -21.15 6.84
CA LEU A 7 -2.18 -21.04 5.48
C LEU A 7 -1.07 -21.13 4.42
N TYR A 8 -0.04 -20.28 4.52
CA TYR A 8 1.10 -20.30 3.58
C TYR A 8 1.82 -21.66 3.54
N HIS A 9 1.94 -22.32 4.69
CA HIS A 9 2.58 -23.64 4.78
C HIS A 9 1.74 -24.75 4.13
N LEU A 10 0.43 -24.75 4.37
CA LEU A 10 -0.50 -25.75 3.85
C LEU A 10 -0.69 -25.61 2.34
N THR A 11 -0.66 -24.39 1.80
CA THR A 11 -0.81 -24.11 0.36
C THR A 11 0.51 -24.03 -0.39
N LYS A 12 1.66 -24.14 0.31
CA LYS A 12 3.01 -24.05 -0.28
C LYS A 12 3.26 -22.75 -1.07
N THR A 13 2.67 -21.63 -0.64
CA THR A 13 2.69 -20.38 -1.41
C THR A 13 3.89 -19.46 -1.13
N PHE A 14 4.75 -19.79 -0.16
CA PHE A 14 5.89 -18.91 0.15
C PHE A 14 6.79 -18.69 -1.07
N ALA A 15 7.27 -19.77 -1.71
CA ALA A 15 8.20 -19.69 -2.84
C ALA A 15 7.62 -18.94 -4.05
N SER A 16 6.34 -19.13 -4.36
CA SER A 16 5.69 -18.41 -5.46
C SER A 16 5.42 -16.93 -5.12
N SER A 17 5.07 -16.62 -3.87
CA SER A 17 4.77 -15.24 -3.46
C SER A 17 5.97 -14.29 -3.50
N VAL A 18 7.20 -14.82 -3.33
CA VAL A 18 8.42 -14.01 -3.32
C VAL A 18 8.98 -13.71 -4.72
N TYR A 19 8.41 -14.28 -5.79
CA TYR A 19 8.93 -14.07 -7.15
C TYR A 19 8.87 -12.59 -7.59
N ILE A 20 7.92 -11.81 -7.05
CA ILE A 20 7.80 -10.38 -7.33
C ILE A 20 9.06 -9.59 -7.02
N TYR A 21 9.88 -10.04 -6.06
CA TYR A 21 11.13 -9.37 -5.69
C TYR A 21 12.18 -9.49 -6.80
N TYR A 22 12.12 -10.53 -7.63
CA TYR A 22 12.99 -10.67 -8.81
C TYR A 22 12.72 -9.58 -9.86
N SER A 23 11.45 -9.18 -10.01
CA SER A 23 11.03 -8.10 -10.92
C SER A 23 11.46 -6.71 -10.45
N ASN A 24 11.95 -6.57 -9.22
CA ASN A 24 12.49 -5.33 -8.68
C ASN A 24 13.91 -5.56 -8.13
N PRO A 25 14.91 -5.79 -9.01
CA PRO A 25 16.27 -6.18 -8.60
C PRO A 25 17.00 -5.09 -7.81
N ALA A 26 16.56 -3.84 -7.92
CA ALA A 26 17.03 -2.73 -7.10
C ALA A 26 16.33 -2.67 -5.72
N GLY A 27 15.59 -3.72 -5.37
CA GLY A 27 14.98 -4.03 -4.07
C GLY A 27 15.12 -2.93 -3.04
N PHE A 28 14.12 -2.03 -2.99
CA PHE A 28 14.01 -0.90 -2.06
C PHE A 28 14.69 0.43 -2.46
N THR A 29 15.28 0.57 -3.64
CA THR A 29 15.68 1.90 -4.14
C THR A 29 14.46 2.81 -4.36
N THR A 30 14.57 4.08 -4.00
CA THR A 30 13.54 5.12 -4.16
C THR A 30 13.45 5.65 -5.60
N THR A 31 13.45 4.75 -6.58
CA THR A 31 13.20 5.11 -7.99
C THR A 31 11.70 5.03 -8.22
N TYR A 32 11.03 6.16 -8.09
CA TYR A 32 9.58 6.23 -8.24
C TYR A 32 9.19 6.19 -9.72
N THR A 33 8.23 5.34 -10.06
CA THR A 33 7.61 5.28 -11.39
C THR A 33 6.23 5.92 -11.34
N LYS A 34 5.78 6.47 -12.47
CA LYS A 34 4.44 7.03 -12.64
C LYS A 34 3.66 6.18 -13.65
N ALA A 35 2.40 5.90 -13.34
CA ALA A 35 1.51 5.24 -14.29
C ALA A 35 1.27 6.14 -15.52
N ASN A 36 1.25 5.57 -16.73
CA ASN A 36 1.00 6.32 -17.97
C ASN A 36 -0.51 6.57 -18.18
N ASN A 37 -1.17 7.14 -17.19
CA ASN A 37 -2.56 7.59 -17.24
C ASN A 37 -2.79 8.64 -16.14
N ASP A 38 -3.90 9.37 -16.27
CA ASP A 38 -4.32 10.41 -15.32
C ASP A 38 -5.49 9.96 -14.44
N ALA A 39 -5.64 8.64 -14.22
CA ALA A 39 -6.70 8.12 -13.36
C ALA A 39 -6.55 8.71 -11.94
N PRO A 40 -7.67 9.08 -11.28
CA PRO A 40 -7.66 9.61 -9.92
C PRO A 40 -6.95 8.66 -8.95
N MET A 41 -5.91 9.17 -8.28
CA MET A 41 -5.12 8.43 -7.30
C MET A 41 -5.46 8.92 -5.89
N LEU A 42 -5.87 7.99 -5.03
CA LEU A 42 -6.12 8.23 -3.61
C LEU A 42 -5.01 7.56 -2.79
N PHE A 43 -4.55 8.23 -1.73
CA PHE A 43 -3.50 7.73 -0.86
C PHE A 43 -3.88 7.82 0.62
N SER A 44 -3.80 6.69 1.32
CA SER A 44 -4.02 6.59 2.77
C SER A 44 -2.70 6.28 3.47
N ALA A 45 -2.21 7.24 4.24
CA ALA A 45 -0.98 7.16 5.02
C ALA A 45 -1.30 6.74 6.45
N PHE A 46 -0.63 5.70 6.94
CA PHE A 46 -0.77 5.18 8.30
C PHE A 46 0.55 5.33 9.05
N LYS A 47 0.50 5.91 10.26
CA LYS A 47 1.66 6.36 11.04
C LYS A 47 2.79 5.33 11.20
N TYR A 48 2.45 4.05 11.38
CA TYR A 48 3.42 3.00 11.67
C TYR A 48 3.74 2.11 10.45
N ASN A 49 3.55 2.63 9.23
CA ASN A 49 3.92 1.92 8.01
C ASN A 49 5.46 1.86 7.84
N VAL A 50 5.94 0.99 6.96
CA VAL A 50 7.38 0.77 6.71
C VAL A 50 8.11 2.01 6.19
N GLY A 51 7.36 2.99 5.69
CA GLY A 51 7.89 4.26 5.22
C GLY A 51 6.83 5.36 5.29
N PHE A 52 7.30 6.60 5.22
CA PHE A 52 6.47 7.80 5.13
C PHE A 52 6.73 8.48 3.80
N TRP A 53 5.65 8.84 3.09
CA TRP A 53 5.71 9.57 1.84
C TRP A 53 4.88 10.85 1.96
N PRO A 54 5.50 12.04 1.92
CA PRO A 54 4.76 13.29 2.01
C PRO A 54 3.91 13.53 0.74
N PRO A 55 2.82 14.31 0.82
CA PRO A 55 1.91 14.55 -0.30
C PRO A 55 2.61 15.03 -1.58
N GLU A 56 3.65 15.86 -1.46
CA GLU A 56 4.42 16.39 -2.60
C GLU A 56 5.18 15.29 -3.34
N LEU A 57 5.61 14.25 -2.63
CA LEU A 57 6.28 13.10 -3.23
C LEU A 57 5.26 12.16 -3.88
N VAL A 58 4.14 11.90 -3.20
CA VAL A 58 3.05 11.06 -3.75
C VAL A 58 2.45 11.72 -5.00
N GLY A 59 2.28 13.04 -5.02
CA GLY A 59 1.80 13.77 -6.20
C GLY A 59 2.69 13.64 -7.44
N ARG A 60 3.97 13.26 -7.29
CA ARG A 60 4.86 13.02 -8.45
C ARG A 60 4.58 11.67 -9.13
N VAL A 61 3.96 10.72 -8.43
CA VAL A 61 3.78 9.34 -8.93
C VAL A 61 2.41 9.07 -9.55
N GLY A 62 1.50 10.05 -9.52
CA GLY A 62 0.16 9.93 -10.12
C GLY A 62 -0.69 11.18 -9.93
N ASN A 63 -1.92 11.15 -10.45
CA ASN A 63 -2.91 12.22 -10.28
C ASN A 63 -3.51 12.17 -8.86
N LEU A 64 -2.78 12.68 -7.86
CA LEU A 64 -3.18 12.64 -6.46
C LEU A 64 -4.39 13.56 -6.20
N VAL A 65 -5.57 12.96 -6.02
CA VAL A 65 -6.83 13.69 -5.76
C VAL A 65 -7.24 13.69 -4.29
N SER A 66 -6.68 12.78 -3.48
CA SER A 66 -6.96 12.65 -2.05
C SER A 66 -5.75 12.08 -1.32
N TYR A 67 -5.40 12.71 -0.20
CA TYR A 67 -4.35 12.24 0.71
C TYR A 67 -4.86 12.33 2.14
N LYS A 68 -4.81 11.23 2.89
CA LYS A 68 -5.27 11.18 4.28
C LYS A 68 -4.21 10.56 5.18
N ASN A 69 -3.95 11.23 6.31
CA ASN A 69 -3.08 10.73 7.37
C ASN A 69 -3.91 10.14 8.50
N HIS A 70 -3.49 8.97 8.98
CA HIS A 70 -4.08 8.28 10.13
C HIS A 70 -3.04 8.14 11.23
N GLU A 71 -3.39 8.62 12.43
CA GLU A 71 -2.53 8.54 13.63
C GLU A 71 -2.39 7.11 14.20
N PHE A 72 -3.19 6.16 13.70
CA PHE A 72 -3.20 4.77 14.15
C PHE A 72 -3.30 3.80 12.96
N GLY A 73 -2.54 2.70 13.04
CA GLY A 73 -2.38 1.70 11.98
C GLY A 73 -0.96 1.69 11.41
N GLY A 74 -0.53 0.55 10.87
CA GLY A 74 0.80 0.39 10.30
C GLY A 74 0.80 -0.21 8.90
N HIS A 75 1.75 -1.11 8.65
CA HIS A 75 1.93 -1.77 7.36
C HIS A 75 0.74 -2.65 6.95
N PHE A 76 -0.06 -3.11 7.91
CA PHE A 76 -1.24 -3.94 7.67
C PHE A 76 -2.52 -3.18 8.04
N PRO A 77 -2.87 -2.08 7.36
CA PRO A 77 -3.99 -1.22 7.77
C PRO A 77 -5.34 -1.94 7.76
N GLY A 78 -5.53 -2.94 6.89
CA GLY A 78 -6.74 -3.78 6.89
C GLY A 78 -6.87 -4.69 8.12
N LEU A 79 -5.81 -4.87 8.91
CA LEU A 79 -5.83 -5.59 10.19
C LEU A 79 -5.77 -4.63 11.37
N ASP A 80 -4.92 -3.60 11.26
CA ASP A 80 -4.67 -2.66 12.36
C ASP A 80 -5.79 -1.63 12.50
N ASN A 81 -6.25 -1.04 11.39
CA ASN A 81 -7.26 0.03 11.37
C ASN A 81 -8.27 -0.16 10.20
N PRO A 82 -9.04 -1.26 10.21
CA PRO A 82 -9.92 -1.63 9.09
C PRO A 82 -11.03 -0.62 8.83
N VAL A 83 -11.51 0.07 9.87
CA VAL A 83 -12.58 1.08 9.74
C VAL A 83 -12.08 2.28 8.93
N ALA A 84 -10.93 2.84 9.32
CA ALA A 84 -10.34 3.97 8.61
C ALA A 84 -10.02 3.63 7.15
N LEU A 85 -9.43 2.46 6.89
CA LEU A 85 -9.15 2.01 5.53
C LEU A 85 -10.44 1.86 4.70
N ALA A 86 -11.50 1.29 5.28
CA ALA A 86 -12.78 1.11 4.60
C ALA A 86 -13.50 2.44 4.31
N GLU A 87 -13.38 3.43 5.21
CA GLU A 87 -13.89 4.78 4.98
C GLU A 87 -13.17 5.49 3.86
N ASP A 88 -11.84 5.37 3.79
CA ASP A 88 -11.05 5.94 2.71
C ASP A 88 -11.36 5.31 1.35
N LEU A 89 -11.54 3.99 1.30
CA LEU A 89 -11.91 3.30 0.07
C LEU A 89 -13.26 3.78 -0.49
N LYS A 90 -14.20 4.18 0.38
CA LYS A 90 -15.50 4.71 -0.06
C LYS A 90 -15.38 6.04 -0.78
N ASP A 91 -14.26 6.76 -0.66
CA ASP A 91 -14.06 8.03 -1.37
C ASP A 91 -13.85 7.84 -2.87
N ILE A 92 -13.52 6.62 -3.33
CA ILE A 92 -13.42 6.30 -4.76
C ILE A 92 -14.71 6.69 -5.50
N LYS A 93 -15.88 6.57 -4.86
CA LYS A 93 -17.19 6.92 -5.47
C LYS A 93 -17.34 8.39 -5.86
N LYS A 94 -16.42 9.26 -5.42
CA LYS A 94 -16.42 10.70 -5.73
C LYS A 94 -15.76 11.00 -7.10
N TYR A 95 -15.19 9.99 -7.75
CA TYR A 95 -14.42 10.09 -8.98
C TYR A 95 -14.87 9.03 -9.99
#